data_AF-A0A8H3ICY1-F1
#
_entry.id   AF-A0A8H3ICY1-F1
#
_cell.length_a   1.000
_cell.length_b   1.000
_cell.length_c   1.000
_cell.angle_alpha   90.00
_cell.angle_beta   90.00
_cell.angle_gamma   90.00
#
_symmetry.space_group_name_H-M   'P 1'
#
loop_
_entity.id
_entity.type
_entity.pdbx_description
1 polymer ?
#
loop_
_entity_poly.entity_id
_entity_poly.type
_entity_poly.pdbx_seq_one_letter_code
_entity_poly.pdbx_strand_id
1 'polypeptide(L)'
;MIIRFLTRYSRAFIPLPTKSTVSSVHLCRQLRPLPSITQPHLRRSFAAKTSADEKVEELQELYATAKDEFEIASEETEKKTVYAADDRAAAQEELANFKEAYEKALESTDGEQIKNRIGSRVRELERAVEAMKERAMED
;
A
#
# COMPACT_ATOMS: atom_id res chain seq x y z
N MET A 1 -13.42 -51.53 -0.88
CA MET A 1 -12.15 -51.84 -0.19
C MET A 1 -11.17 -52.41 -1.21
N ILE A 2 -10.28 -51.60 -1.79
CA ILE A 2 -9.01 -51.98 -2.43
C ILE A 2 -8.12 -50.73 -2.39
N ILE A 3 -7.01 -50.86 -1.69
CA ILE A 3 -5.93 -49.88 -1.55
C ILE A 3 -4.93 -50.15 -2.68
N ARG A 4 -4.42 -49.11 -3.36
CA ARG A 4 -3.13 -49.20 -4.06
C ARG A 4 -2.25 -47.99 -3.78
N PHE A 5 -1.05 -48.32 -3.33
CA PHE A 5 0.05 -47.51 -2.87
C PHE A 5 0.73 -46.70 -4.00
N LEU A 6 1.18 -45.49 -3.63
CA LEU A 6 2.49 -44.88 -3.87
C LEU A 6 3.30 -45.28 -5.13
N THR A 7 3.60 -44.28 -5.96
CA THR A 7 4.94 -43.75 -6.33
C THR A 7 4.91 -43.21 -7.75
N ARG A 8 5.42 -41.98 -7.97
CA ARG A 8 6.57 -41.69 -8.85
C ARG A 8 6.73 -40.18 -9.04
N TYR A 9 7.67 -39.67 -8.26
CA TYR A 9 8.59 -38.58 -8.59
C TYR A 9 8.73 -38.32 -10.10
N SER A 10 8.45 -37.10 -10.58
CA SER A 10 9.10 -36.60 -11.79
C SER A 10 9.17 -35.07 -11.81
N ARG A 11 10.33 -34.57 -11.36
CA ARG A 11 10.82 -33.20 -11.52
C ARG A 11 11.03 -32.94 -13.02
N ALA A 12 10.25 -32.05 -13.62
CA ALA A 12 10.58 -31.49 -14.93
C ALA A 12 11.31 -30.15 -14.73
N PHE A 13 12.63 -30.23 -14.86
CA PHE A 13 13.60 -29.15 -14.86
C PHE A 13 13.51 -28.42 -16.21
N ILE A 14 13.10 -27.15 -16.22
CA ILE A 14 13.00 -26.34 -17.44
C ILE A 14 14.29 -25.52 -17.60
N PRO A 15 15.08 -25.71 -18.67
CA PRO A 15 16.31 -24.98 -18.89
C PRO A 15 16.07 -23.56 -19.44
N LEU A 16 16.81 -22.59 -18.91
CA LEU A 16 16.92 -21.22 -19.42
C LEU A 16 17.79 -21.19 -20.70
N PRO A 17 17.42 -20.44 -21.75
CA PRO A 17 18.30 -20.21 -22.88
C PRO A 17 19.35 -19.13 -22.58
N THR A 18 20.62 -19.54 -22.52
CA THR A 18 21.77 -18.64 -22.60
C THR A 18 22.08 -18.33 -24.06
N LYS A 19 22.20 -17.05 -24.40
CA LYS A 19 22.82 -16.61 -25.66
C LYS A 19 23.95 -15.64 -25.32
N SER A 20 25.15 -16.19 -25.25
CA SER A 20 26.41 -15.46 -25.36
C SER A 20 26.73 -15.31 -26.85
N THR A 21 27.02 -14.10 -27.32
CA THR A 21 28.04 -13.88 -28.36
C THR A 21 28.55 -12.45 -28.25
N VAL A 22 29.82 -12.36 -27.88
CA VAL A 22 30.71 -11.22 -27.91
C VAL A 22 31.03 -10.77 -29.34
N SER A 23 31.28 -9.47 -29.48
CA SER A 23 32.24 -8.80 -30.36
C SER A 23 31.62 -7.74 -31.27
N SER A 24 32.06 -6.50 -31.14
CA SER A 24 32.97 -5.92 -32.13
C SER A 24 33.26 -4.46 -31.78
N VAL A 25 34.54 -4.16 -31.65
CA VAL A 25 35.13 -2.84 -31.46
C VAL A 25 34.99 -2.00 -32.73
N HIS A 26 34.32 -0.86 -32.64
CA HIS A 26 34.56 0.27 -33.54
C HIS A 26 34.79 1.53 -32.74
N LEU A 27 36.07 1.87 -32.55
CA LEU A 27 36.52 3.23 -32.34
C LEU A 27 36.12 4.05 -33.57
N CYS A 28 35.12 4.92 -33.45
CA CYS A 28 35.01 6.09 -34.32
C CYS A 28 34.79 7.33 -33.46
N ARG A 29 35.91 8.03 -33.28
CA ARG A 29 36.02 9.35 -32.67
C ARG A 29 35.30 10.37 -33.57
N GLN A 30 34.16 10.88 -33.12
CA GLN A 30 33.61 12.13 -33.62
C GLN A 30 33.36 13.08 -32.44
N LEU A 31 34.28 14.02 -32.27
CA LEU A 31 34.11 15.16 -31.36
C LEU A 31 33.10 16.11 -32.01
N ARG A 32 31.88 16.16 -31.45
CA ARG A 32 30.93 17.26 -31.68
C ARG A 32 31.05 18.25 -30.51
N PRO A 33 31.10 19.56 -30.75
CA PRO A 33 31.06 20.54 -29.66
C PRO A 33 29.65 20.56 -29.06
N LEU A 34 29.53 20.25 -27.76
CA LEU A 34 28.26 20.40 -27.05
C LEU A 34 27.99 21.89 -26.74
N PRO A 35 26.76 22.38 -26.94
CA PRO A 35 26.37 23.72 -26.53
C PRO A 35 26.40 23.85 -25.01
N SER A 36 26.86 24.99 -24.50
CA SER A 36 26.78 25.36 -23.09
C SER A 36 25.35 25.25 -22.58
N ILE A 37 25.06 24.19 -21.82
CA ILE A 37 23.84 24.07 -21.03
C ILE A 37 24.03 24.99 -19.82
N THR A 38 23.65 26.26 -19.96
CA THR A 38 23.24 27.05 -18.80
C THR A 38 22.01 26.35 -18.22
N GLN A 39 22.20 25.57 -17.15
CA GLN A 39 21.09 25.06 -16.37
C GLN A 39 20.41 26.26 -15.69
N PRO A 40 19.17 26.64 -16.05
CA PRO A 40 18.37 27.43 -15.13
C PRO A 40 18.11 26.49 -13.95
N HIS A 41 18.83 26.76 -12.87
CA HIS A 41 18.55 26.24 -11.53
C HIS A 41 17.05 26.28 -11.33
N LEU A 42 16.47 25.08 -11.32
CA LEU A 42 15.07 24.81 -11.09
C LEU A 42 14.63 25.69 -9.91
N ARG A 43 13.78 26.68 -10.20
CA ARG A 43 12.95 27.33 -9.19
C ARG A 43 12.11 26.20 -8.61
N ARG A 44 12.62 25.56 -7.56
CA ARG A 44 11.85 24.68 -6.70
C ARG A 44 10.79 25.58 -6.08
N SER A 45 9.65 25.65 -6.74
CA SER A 45 8.44 26.22 -6.18
C SER A 45 8.15 25.42 -4.94
N PHE A 46 8.47 25.99 -3.78
CA PHE A 46 7.86 25.58 -2.53
C PHE A 46 6.38 25.84 -2.71
N ALA A 47 5.65 24.82 -3.17
CA ALA A 47 4.21 24.89 -3.30
C ALA A 47 3.67 25.19 -1.90
N ALA A 48 2.97 26.31 -1.75
CA ALA A 48 2.25 26.59 -0.52
C ALA A 48 1.32 25.41 -0.24
N LYS A 49 1.29 24.93 1.01
CA LYS A 49 0.34 23.89 1.42
C LYS A 49 -1.07 24.34 1.03
N THR A 50 -1.77 23.51 0.28
CA THR A 50 -3.15 23.79 -0.12
C THR A 50 -4.10 23.34 0.99
N SER A 51 -5.34 23.83 0.99
CA SER A 51 -6.38 23.32 1.89
C SER A 51 -6.60 21.81 1.74
N ALA A 52 -6.42 21.28 0.52
CA ALA A 52 -6.42 19.84 0.25
C ALA A 52 -5.30 19.10 1.00
N ASP A 53 -4.10 19.68 1.07
CA ASP A 53 -2.96 19.05 1.74
C ASP A 53 -3.18 19.00 3.26
N GLU A 54 -3.79 20.03 3.86
CA GLU A 54 -4.16 20.03 5.28
C GLU A 54 -5.14 18.89 5.60
N LYS A 55 -6.17 18.71 4.78
CA LYS A 55 -7.13 17.62 4.94
C LYS A 55 -6.52 16.24 4.71
N VAL A 56 -5.58 16.14 3.78
CA VAL A 56 -4.84 14.89 3.55
C VAL A 56 -3.96 14.56 4.75
N GLU A 57 -3.31 15.53 5.37
CA GLU A 57 -2.51 15.34 6.59
C GLU A 57 -3.41 14.85 7.74
N GLU A 58 -4.54 15.50 8.01
CA GLU A 58 -5.53 15.07 9.03
C GLU A 58 -6.01 13.63 8.81
N LEU A 59 -6.35 13.29 7.57
CA LEU A 59 -6.80 11.95 7.20
C LEU A 59 -5.68 10.90 7.31
N GLN A 60 -4.43 11.29 7.06
CA GLN A 60 -3.28 10.39 7.22
C GLN A 60 -3.00 10.09 8.68
N GLU A 61 -3.19 11.06 9.57
CA GLU A 61 -3.07 10.88 11.02
C GLU A 61 -4.15 9.91 11.53
N LEU A 62 -5.43 10.15 11.19
CA LEU A 62 -6.53 9.25 11.55
C LEU A 62 -6.33 7.83 11.00
N TYR A 63 -5.83 7.71 9.76
CA TYR A 63 -5.50 6.41 9.18
C TYR A 63 -4.38 5.70 9.95
N ALA A 64 -3.35 6.42 10.41
CA ALA A 64 -2.28 5.83 11.20
C ALA A 64 -2.81 5.30 12.54
N THR A 65 -3.60 6.10 13.25
CA THR A 65 -4.24 5.67 14.50
C THR A 65 -5.14 4.45 14.29
N ALA A 66 -6.04 4.50 13.30
CA ALA A 66 -6.95 3.38 13.02
C ALA A 66 -6.19 2.10 12.60
N LYS A 67 -5.03 2.25 11.94
CA LYS A 67 -4.18 1.12 11.57
C LYS A 67 -3.47 0.52 12.79
N ASP A 68 -2.94 1.34 13.69
CA ASP A 68 -2.29 0.87 14.91
C ASP A 68 -3.29 0.08 15.79
N GLU A 69 -4.51 0.60 15.97
CA GLU A 69 -5.57 -0.10 16.70
C GLU A 69 -5.99 -1.40 16.02
N PHE A 70 -6.07 -1.42 14.68
CA PHE A 70 -6.32 -2.66 13.94
C PHE A 70 -5.22 -3.70 14.16
N GLU A 71 -3.94 -3.29 14.16
CA GLU A 71 -2.81 -4.19 14.41
C GLU A 71 -2.91 -4.82 15.80
N ILE A 72 -3.19 -4.01 16.84
CA ILE A 72 -3.43 -4.50 18.20
C ILE A 72 -4.60 -5.49 18.22
N ALA A 73 -5.75 -5.11 17.66
CA ALA A 73 -6.94 -5.97 17.62
C ALA A 73 -6.70 -7.30 16.92
N SER A 74 -5.94 -7.28 15.82
CA SER A 74 -5.61 -8.48 15.05
C SER A 74 -4.71 -9.43 15.85
N GLU A 75 -3.69 -8.91 16.52
CA GLU A 75 -2.80 -9.72 17.36
C GLU A 75 -3.52 -10.33 18.56
N GLU A 76 -4.36 -9.54 19.24
CA GLU A 76 -5.08 -9.99 20.42
C GLU A 76 -6.16 -11.04 20.09
N THR A 77 -6.80 -10.88 18.93
CA THR A 77 -7.72 -11.90 18.38
C THR A 77 -6.97 -13.21 18.09
N GLU A 78 -5.80 -13.16 17.45
CA GLU A 78 -4.99 -14.34 17.17
C GLU A 78 -4.47 -15.02 18.45
N LYS A 79 -4.15 -14.23 19.47
CA LYS A 79 -3.73 -14.71 20.80
C LYS A 79 -4.90 -15.19 21.68
N LYS A 80 -6.15 -14.99 21.25
CA LYS A 80 -7.38 -15.33 21.98
C LYS A 80 -7.41 -14.77 23.41
N THR A 81 -7.00 -13.51 23.54
CA THR A 81 -6.99 -12.85 24.85
C THR A 81 -8.39 -12.36 25.23
N VAL A 82 -8.57 -12.00 26.50
CA VAL A 82 -9.83 -11.46 27.01
C VAL A 82 -10.10 -10.05 26.45
N TYR A 83 -9.06 -9.33 26.04
CA TYR A 83 -9.15 -7.95 25.54
C TYR A 83 -9.50 -7.87 24.05
N ALA A 84 -9.38 -8.98 23.31
CA ALA A 84 -9.64 -9.03 21.88
C ALA A 84 -11.04 -8.51 21.45
N ALA A 85 -12.05 -8.55 22.32
CA ALA A 85 -13.36 -7.96 22.02
C ALA A 85 -13.34 -6.43 22.03
N ASP A 86 -12.69 -5.84 23.05
CA ASP A 86 -12.60 -4.40 23.23
C ASP A 86 -11.67 -3.78 22.17
N ASP A 87 -10.55 -4.43 21.88
CA ASP A 87 -9.60 -3.96 20.85
C ASP A 87 -10.24 -3.98 19.45
N ARG A 88 -11.04 -5.02 19.13
CA ARG A 88 -11.83 -5.06 17.89
C ARG A 88 -12.85 -3.94 17.81
N ALA A 89 -13.41 -3.50 18.94
CA ALA A 89 -14.32 -2.38 18.98
C ALA A 89 -13.58 -1.06 18.76
N ALA A 90 -12.41 -0.87 19.39
CA ALA A 90 -11.56 0.29 19.18
C ALA A 90 -11.14 0.46 17.71
N ALA A 91 -10.70 -0.62 17.06
CA ALA A 91 -10.37 -0.59 15.63
C ALA A 91 -11.58 -0.23 14.73
N GLN A 92 -12.80 -0.65 15.10
CA GLN A 92 -14.02 -0.28 14.37
C GLN A 92 -14.39 1.19 14.57
N GLU A 93 -14.25 1.69 15.80
CA GLU A 93 -14.51 3.08 16.14
C GLU A 93 -13.56 4.02 15.39
N GLU A 94 -12.26 3.74 15.41
CA GLU A 94 -11.29 4.59 14.71
C GLU A 94 -11.42 4.52 13.19
N LEU A 95 -11.80 3.36 12.63
CA LEU A 95 -12.18 3.26 11.22
C LEU A 95 -13.42 4.12 10.91
N ALA A 96 -14.42 4.14 11.80
CA ALA A 96 -15.60 4.98 11.63
C ALA A 96 -15.24 6.48 11.66
N ASN A 97 -14.40 6.90 12.62
CA ASN A 97 -13.88 8.27 12.71
C ASN A 97 -13.14 8.67 11.43
N PHE A 98 -12.26 7.80 10.92
CA PHE A 98 -11.54 8.03 9.68
C PHE A 98 -12.47 8.17 8.47
N LYS A 99 -13.51 7.31 8.38
CA LYS A 99 -14.50 7.39 7.31
C LYS A 99 -15.34 8.66 7.36
N GLU A 100 -15.80 9.04 8.55
CA GLU A 100 -16.58 10.27 8.73
C GLU A 100 -15.76 11.49 8.33
N ALA A 101 -14.49 11.57 8.77
CA ALA A 101 -13.59 12.64 8.37
C ALA A 101 -13.35 12.65 6.85
N TYR A 102 -13.20 11.47 6.25
CA TYR A 102 -13.02 11.33 4.81
C TYR A 102 -14.24 11.80 4.02
N GLU A 103 -15.45 11.41 4.43
CA GLU A 103 -16.70 11.84 3.80
C GLU A 103 -16.86 13.36 3.87
N LYS A 104 -16.60 13.96 5.05
CA LYS A 104 -16.59 15.43 5.21
C LYS A 104 -15.55 16.10 4.31
N ALA A 105 -14.38 15.49 4.15
CA ALA A 105 -13.33 16.03 3.29
C ALA A 105 -13.72 15.98 1.79
N LEU A 106 -14.53 15.01 1.37
CA LEU A 106 -15.02 14.90 -0.02
C LEU A 106 -16.02 16.00 -0.40
N GLU A 107 -16.70 16.61 0.57
CA GLU A 107 -17.63 17.73 0.33
C GLU A 107 -16.90 19.05 0.01
N SER A 108 -15.58 19.10 0.23
CA SER A 108 -14.76 20.27 -0.09
C SER A 108 -14.54 20.44 -1.60
N THR A 109 -14.12 21.66 -2.00
CA THR A 109 -13.72 21.96 -3.38
C THR A 109 -12.59 21.06 -3.91
N ASP A 110 -11.79 20.52 -3.01
CA ASP A 110 -10.65 19.65 -3.32
C ASP A 110 -10.95 18.15 -3.16
N GLY A 111 -12.22 17.77 -3.02
CA GLY A 111 -12.65 16.41 -2.76
C GLY A 111 -12.09 15.37 -3.74
N GLU A 112 -11.94 15.69 -5.03
CA GLU A 112 -11.34 14.78 -6.01
C GLU A 112 -9.85 14.49 -5.73
N GLN A 113 -9.08 15.50 -5.32
CA GLN A 113 -7.67 15.32 -4.96
C GLN A 113 -7.53 14.44 -3.72
N ILE A 114 -8.36 14.70 -2.71
CA ILE A 114 -8.40 13.95 -1.46
C ILE A 114 -8.82 12.50 -1.75
N LYS A 115 -9.84 12.29 -2.59
CA LYS A 115 -10.30 10.96 -3.01
C LYS A 115 -9.21 10.14 -3.67
N ASN A 116 -8.46 10.75 -4.58
CA ASN A 116 -7.38 10.07 -5.31
C ASN A 116 -6.22 9.68 -4.37
N ARG A 117 -5.96 10.48 -3.34
CA ARG A 117 -4.87 10.23 -2.39
C ARG A 117 -5.27 9.22 -1.30
N ILE A 118 -6.47 9.32 -0.73
CA ILE A 118 -6.87 8.58 0.48
C ILE A 118 -7.84 7.44 0.19
N GLY A 119 -8.56 7.45 -0.94
CA GLY A 119 -9.61 6.48 -1.22
C GLY A 119 -9.16 5.02 -1.29
N SER A 120 -7.89 4.73 -1.60
CA SER A 120 -7.35 3.37 -1.52
C SER A 120 -7.18 2.90 -0.07
N ARG A 121 -6.70 3.79 0.81
CA ARG A 121 -6.45 3.50 2.24
C ARG A 121 -7.73 3.17 2.97
N VAL A 122 -8.81 3.92 2.70
CA VAL A 122 -10.14 3.65 3.25
C VAL A 122 -10.59 2.23 2.92
N ARG A 123 -10.56 1.86 1.63
CA ARG A 123 -11.00 0.53 1.18
C ARG A 123 -10.12 -0.61 1.69
N GLU A 124 -8.82 -0.36 1.82
CA GLU A 124 -7.87 -1.33 2.36
C GLU A 124 -8.19 -1.64 3.82
N LEU A 125 -8.32 -0.59 4.66
CA LEU A 125 -8.57 -0.75 6.07
C LEU A 125 -9.98 -1.31 6.35
N GLU A 126 -10.99 -0.87 5.61
CA GLU A 126 -12.35 -1.45 5.69
C GLU A 126 -12.36 -2.95 5.44
N ARG A 127 -11.67 -3.41 4.38
CA ARG A 127 -11.59 -4.84 4.06
C ARG A 127 -10.82 -5.61 5.12
N ALA A 128 -9.74 -5.02 5.65
CA ALA A 128 -8.93 -5.64 6.69
C ALA A 128 -9.72 -5.83 7.99
N VAL A 129 -10.43 -4.78 8.44
CA VAL A 129 -11.29 -4.83 9.63
C VAL A 129 -12.43 -5.82 9.45
N GLU A 130 -13.09 -5.84 8.29
CA GLU A 130 -14.18 -6.78 8.03
C GLU A 130 -13.68 -8.24 8.02
N ALA A 131 -12.56 -8.52 7.34
CA ALA A 131 -11.95 -9.85 7.33
C ALA A 131 -11.48 -10.31 8.73
N MET A 132 -11.07 -9.39 9.60
CA MET A 132 -10.79 -9.71 11.01
C MET A 132 -12.08 -10.04 11.77
N LYS A 133 -13.16 -9.28 11.57
CA LYS A 133 -14.46 -9.55 12.21
C LYS A 133 -15.02 -10.91 11.80
N GLU A 134 -14.95 -11.26 10.53
CA GLU A 134 -15.38 -12.57 10.02
C GLU A 134 -14.63 -13.71 10.71
N ARG A 135 -13.28 -13.65 10.73
CA ARG A 135 -12.45 -14.66 11.42
C ARG A 135 -12.81 -14.81 12.89
N ALA A 136 -13.05 -13.69 13.57
CA ALA A 136 -13.39 -13.69 14.98
C ALA A 136 -14.82 -14.17 15.30
N MET A 137 -15.70 -14.35 14.29
CA MET A 137 -17.00 -15.02 14.44
C MET A 137 -16.92 -16.53 14.16
N GLU A 138 -15.86 -16.99 13.49
CA GLU A 138 -15.64 -18.40 13.16
C GLU A 138 -14.92 -19.20 14.27
N ASP A 139 -14.26 -18.51 15.21
CA ASP A 139 -13.61 -19.07 16.41
C ASP A 139 -14.58 -19.32 17.58
#